data_AF-A0A258L4N1-F1
#
_entry.id   AF-A0A258L4N1-F1
#
_cell.length_a   1.000
_cell.length_b   1.000
_cell.length_c   1.000
_cell.angle_alpha   90.00
_cell.angle_beta   90.00
_cell.angle_gamma   90.00
#
_symmetry.space_group_name_H-M   'P 1'
#
loop_
_entity.id
_entity.type
_entity.pdbx_description
1 polymer ?
#
loop_
_entity_poly.entity_id
_entity_poly.type
_entity_poly.pdbx_seq_one_letter_code
_entity_poly.pdbx_strand_id
1 'polypeptide(L)'
;MTYLKMRIAGMGIDDGPPSVAGFNLADADVTKALSSWFLADVIAKCKSGIARNESELIRGRDLKWTANVGVPVAHYDSPAISTFNEVLAVAWLWQDRGFLPPDIGSAVARYRETLADALCVPRDCHPVPEIAAAVQSFVSSREAVPDRYIYVDIGGGTVDAVVFKYTNYSGEKRVNFFAGEVQPLGTEPFLKACGLPLGDEGLSRLTKGIPKETDSSVKLKLQLENLLGRVLITARSKDGGLPWAVHSREGTGLNHIGNLQPDQMKPLRILLGGGGARIPWYRDVLLGAWSQQKLRNFGFPPFELLEIRCPKDLSVREERRQEYHRLAIAYGLSVPLGEGPDVGLPSQFEKSPPMPQWSPSVGNYLDSKDAYD
;
A
#
# COMPACT_ATOMS: atom_id res chain seq x y z
N MET A 1 6.35 -21.29 -0.39
CA MET A 1 5.66 -20.00 -0.59
C MET A 1 6.66 -19.04 -1.20
N THR A 2 6.44 -18.64 -2.45
CA THR A 2 7.39 -17.82 -3.21
C THR A 2 6.78 -16.45 -3.44
N TYR A 3 7.10 -15.48 -2.59
CA TYR A 3 6.68 -14.10 -2.82
C TYR A 3 7.74 -13.39 -3.68
N LEU A 4 7.62 -13.53 -5.01
CA LEU A 4 8.55 -12.92 -5.97
C LEU A 4 8.68 -11.40 -5.75
N LYS A 5 7.55 -10.71 -5.48
CA LYS A 5 7.50 -9.27 -5.15
C LYS A 5 8.46 -8.89 -4.01
N MET A 6 8.46 -9.65 -2.91
CA MET A 6 9.32 -9.39 -1.75
C MET A 6 10.79 -9.71 -2.06
N ARG A 7 11.05 -10.78 -2.81
CA ARG A 7 12.42 -11.17 -3.20
C ARG A 7 13.05 -10.14 -4.15
N ILE A 8 12.29 -9.62 -5.11
CA ILE A 8 12.71 -8.50 -5.97
C ILE A 8 13.05 -7.25 -5.15
N ALA A 9 12.27 -6.98 -4.10
CA ALA A 9 12.50 -5.88 -3.19
C ALA A 9 13.70 -6.09 -2.23
N GLY A 10 14.39 -7.23 -2.32
CA GLY A 10 15.53 -7.57 -1.45
C GLY A 10 15.13 -7.97 -0.02
N MET A 11 13.85 -8.25 0.23
CA MET A 11 13.37 -8.69 1.53
C MET A 11 13.60 -10.19 1.72
N GLY A 12 14.28 -10.56 2.82
CA GLY A 12 14.39 -11.95 3.26
C GLY A 12 13.02 -12.51 3.65
N ILE A 13 12.76 -13.77 3.27
CA ILE A 13 11.62 -14.54 3.77
C ILE A 13 12.20 -15.59 4.71
N ASP A 14 11.69 -15.64 5.95
CA ASP A 14 12.25 -16.44 7.06
C ASP A 14 12.34 -17.96 6.79
N ASP A 15 11.66 -18.46 5.75
CA ASP A 15 11.57 -19.89 5.39
C ASP A 15 12.77 -20.41 4.55
N GLY A 16 13.88 -19.67 4.44
CA GLY A 16 14.98 -20.01 3.53
C GLY A 16 14.60 -19.84 2.05
N PRO A 17 15.53 -19.99 1.09
CA PRO A 17 15.18 -19.86 -0.32
C PRO A 17 14.52 -21.13 -0.85
N PRO A 18 13.25 -21.08 -1.28
CA PRO A 18 12.64 -22.20 -1.98
C PRO A 18 13.27 -22.37 -3.35
N SER A 19 13.19 -23.58 -3.91
CA SER A 19 13.44 -23.80 -5.33
C SER A 19 12.12 -23.94 -6.09
N VAL A 20 12.12 -23.55 -7.36
CA VAL A 20 10.99 -23.77 -8.28
C VAL A 20 11.55 -24.38 -9.54
N ALA A 21 11.04 -25.56 -9.91
CA ALA A 21 11.52 -26.32 -11.07
C ALA A 21 13.05 -26.51 -11.09
N GLY A 22 13.67 -26.71 -9.93
CA GLY A 22 15.12 -26.86 -9.79
C GLY A 22 15.92 -25.56 -9.71
N PHE A 23 15.30 -24.39 -9.91
CA PHE A 23 15.98 -23.10 -9.82
C PHE A 23 15.90 -22.51 -8.41
N ASN A 24 17.02 -21.97 -7.93
CA ASN A 24 17.13 -21.38 -6.60
C ASN A 24 16.59 -19.94 -6.57
N LEU A 25 15.59 -19.66 -5.74
CA LEU A 25 15.00 -18.32 -5.60
C LEU A 25 15.81 -17.38 -4.68
N ALA A 26 16.96 -17.81 -4.16
CA ALA A 26 17.98 -16.89 -3.65
C ALA A 26 18.77 -16.23 -4.79
N ASP A 27 18.79 -16.82 -5.98
CA ASP A 27 19.43 -16.20 -7.13
C ASP A 27 18.56 -15.02 -7.60
N ALA A 28 19.19 -13.85 -7.62
CA ALA A 28 18.54 -12.61 -8.02
C ALA A 28 18.06 -12.68 -9.47
N ASP A 29 18.86 -13.26 -10.38
CA ASP A 29 18.50 -13.33 -11.80
C ASP A 29 17.38 -14.33 -12.04
N VAL A 30 17.35 -15.45 -11.31
CA VAL A 30 16.21 -16.37 -11.33
C VAL A 30 14.94 -15.65 -10.90
N THR A 31 15.00 -14.93 -9.78
CA THR A 31 13.84 -14.20 -9.25
C THR A 31 13.36 -13.13 -10.24
N LYS A 32 14.27 -12.35 -10.81
CA LYS A 32 13.95 -11.32 -11.81
C LYS A 32 13.39 -11.93 -13.10
N ALA A 33 13.97 -13.03 -13.59
CA ALA A 33 13.52 -13.73 -14.79
C ALA A 33 12.08 -14.26 -14.63
N LEU A 34 11.81 -14.95 -13.51
CA LEU A 34 10.47 -15.47 -13.21
C LEU A 34 9.43 -14.36 -13.08
N SER A 35 9.81 -13.25 -12.46
CA SER A 35 8.92 -12.11 -12.31
C SER A 35 8.64 -11.43 -13.65
N SER A 36 9.66 -11.32 -14.50
CA SER A 36 9.52 -10.78 -15.86
C SER A 36 8.60 -11.67 -16.69
N TRP A 37 8.73 -12.99 -16.52
CA TRP A 37 7.95 -13.98 -17.25
C TRP A 37 6.48 -13.94 -16.84
N PHE A 38 6.23 -13.88 -15.53
CA PHE A 38 4.89 -13.69 -14.99
C PHE A 38 4.23 -12.40 -15.51
N LEU A 39 4.93 -11.27 -15.46
CA LEU A 39 4.39 -10.00 -15.96
C LEU A 39 4.14 -10.03 -17.46
N ALA A 40 5.05 -10.61 -18.25
CA ALA A 40 4.86 -10.76 -19.69
C ALA A 40 3.61 -11.59 -20.02
N ASP A 41 3.41 -12.71 -19.30
CA ASP A 41 2.20 -13.54 -19.45
C ASP A 41 0.92 -12.78 -19.07
N VAL A 42 0.94 -12.01 -17.97
CA VAL A 42 -0.20 -11.17 -17.57
C VAL A 42 -0.52 -10.13 -18.66
N ILE A 43 0.48 -9.43 -19.17
CA ILE A 43 0.32 -8.45 -20.25
C ILE A 43 -0.25 -9.14 -21.51
N ALA A 44 0.26 -10.32 -21.88
CA ALA A 44 -0.25 -11.10 -23.02
C ALA A 44 -1.74 -11.43 -22.87
N LYS A 45 -2.12 -11.89 -21.68
CA LYS A 45 -3.50 -12.22 -21.32
C LYS A 45 -4.41 -10.99 -21.38
N CYS A 46 -3.94 -9.84 -20.92
CA CYS A 46 -4.67 -8.56 -21.00
C CYS A 46 -4.87 -8.14 -22.46
N LYS A 47 -3.80 -8.09 -23.27
CA LYS A 47 -3.86 -7.75 -24.71
C LYS A 47 -4.82 -8.69 -25.46
N SER A 48 -4.71 -10.00 -25.21
CA SER A 48 -5.58 -11.02 -25.80
C SER A 48 -7.02 -10.96 -25.29
N GLY A 49 -7.23 -10.52 -24.04
CA GLY A 49 -8.55 -10.30 -23.46
C GLY A 49 -9.28 -9.15 -24.14
N ILE A 50 -8.59 -8.00 -24.28
CA ILE A 50 -9.12 -6.82 -24.97
C ILE A 50 -9.39 -7.13 -26.45
N ALA A 51 -8.46 -7.79 -27.15
CA ALA A 51 -8.65 -8.15 -28.56
C ALA A 51 -9.90 -9.03 -28.79
N ARG A 52 -10.23 -9.91 -27.83
CA ARG A 52 -11.40 -10.78 -27.91
C ARG A 52 -12.70 -10.08 -27.51
N ASN A 53 -12.68 -9.31 -26.42
CA ASN A 53 -13.90 -8.77 -25.80
C ASN A 53 -14.29 -7.40 -26.33
N GLU A 54 -13.31 -6.62 -26.81
CA GLU A 54 -13.49 -5.23 -27.26
C GLU A 54 -13.19 -5.08 -28.76
N SER A 55 -13.37 -6.16 -29.53
CA SER A 55 -13.00 -6.24 -30.96
C SER A 55 -13.67 -5.17 -31.82
N GLU A 56 -14.90 -4.77 -31.49
CA GLU A 56 -15.62 -3.67 -32.15
C GLU A 56 -14.99 -2.31 -31.86
N LEU A 57 -14.56 -2.06 -30.60
CA LEU A 57 -13.96 -0.78 -30.21
C LEU A 57 -12.59 -0.55 -30.86
N ILE A 58 -11.85 -1.62 -31.13
CA ILE A 58 -10.50 -1.57 -31.68
C ILE A 58 -10.47 -1.72 -33.22
N ARG A 59 -11.60 -2.02 -33.87
CA ARG A 59 -11.64 -2.26 -35.31
C ARG A 59 -11.17 -1.02 -36.09
N GLY A 60 -10.17 -1.21 -36.96
CA GLY A 60 -9.63 -0.16 -37.82
C GLY A 60 -8.83 0.91 -37.08
N ARG A 61 -8.43 0.66 -35.83
CA ARG A 61 -7.61 1.57 -35.03
C ARG A 61 -6.22 0.97 -34.80
N ASP A 62 -5.21 1.82 -34.80
CA ASP A 62 -3.89 1.46 -34.30
C ASP A 62 -3.88 1.60 -32.77
N LEU A 63 -3.47 0.54 -32.07
CA LEU A 63 -3.53 0.50 -30.61
C LEU A 63 -2.16 0.83 -30.04
N LYS A 64 -2.08 1.98 -29.36
CA LYS A 64 -0.94 2.27 -28.50
C LYS A 64 -1.12 1.59 -27.14
N TRP A 65 -0.21 0.68 -26.80
CA TRP A 65 -0.19 0.00 -25.52
C TRP A 65 0.75 0.71 -24.55
N THR A 66 0.29 0.89 -23.32
CA THR A 66 1.14 1.29 -22.19
C THR A 66 0.87 0.36 -21.01
N ALA A 67 1.80 0.30 -20.05
CA ALA A 67 1.58 -0.44 -18.80
C ALA A 67 2.12 0.29 -17.58
N ASN A 68 1.24 0.49 -16.60
CA ASN A 68 1.64 0.92 -15.27
C ASN A 68 1.68 -0.28 -14.33
N VAL A 69 2.79 -0.48 -13.62
CA VAL A 69 2.96 -1.58 -12.67
C VAL A 69 3.13 -1.04 -11.27
N GLY A 70 2.26 -1.49 -10.36
CA GLY A 70 2.31 -1.13 -8.95
C GLY A 70 3.60 -1.63 -8.28
N VAL A 71 4.31 -0.72 -7.62
CA VAL A 71 5.45 -1.02 -6.76
C VAL A 71 5.12 -0.51 -5.35
N PRO A 72 5.43 -1.25 -4.28
CA PRO A 72 5.22 -0.77 -2.92
C PRO A 72 5.87 0.59 -2.71
N VAL A 73 5.15 1.51 -2.07
CA VAL A 73 5.62 2.89 -1.88
C VAL A 73 6.96 2.94 -1.14
N ALA A 74 7.18 2.03 -0.19
CA ALA A 74 8.42 1.91 0.58
C ALA A 74 9.64 1.50 -0.26
N HIS A 75 9.41 0.94 -1.45
CA HIS A 75 10.47 0.53 -2.38
C HIS A 75 10.60 1.47 -3.58
N TYR A 76 9.61 2.33 -3.81
CA TYR A 76 9.55 3.19 -4.98
C TYR A 76 10.66 4.23 -5.02
N ASP A 77 11.01 4.80 -3.86
CA ASP A 77 12.11 5.76 -3.67
C ASP A 77 13.37 5.12 -3.09
N SER A 78 13.49 3.79 -3.22
CA SER A 78 14.66 3.03 -2.77
C SER A 78 15.48 2.50 -3.96
N PRO A 79 16.73 2.05 -3.76
CA PRO A 79 17.50 1.38 -4.82
C PRO A 79 16.79 0.16 -5.43
N ALA A 80 15.82 -0.46 -4.75
CA ALA A 80 15.06 -1.58 -5.29
C ALA A 80 14.24 -1.21 -6.54
N ILE A 81 13.92 0.08 -6.75
CA ILE A 81 13.19 0.54 -7.93
C ILE A 81 13.92 0.20 -9.25
N SER A 82 15.25 0.12 -9.25
CA SER A 82 16.00 -0.29 -10.44
C SER A 82 15.66 -1.73 -10.83
N THR A 83 15.56 -2.64 -9.85
CA THR A 83 15.18 -4.03 -10.11
C THR A 83 13.77 -4.15 -10.67
N PHE A 84 12.81 -3.38 -10.14
CA PHE A 84 11.46 -3.35 -10.70
C PHE A 84 11.45 -2.83 -12.14
N ASN A 85 12.25 -1.80 -12.44
CA ASN A 85 12.41 -1.30 -13.80
C ASN A 85 13.03 -2.33 -14.75
N GLU A 86 14.04 -3.07 -14.32
CA GLU A 86 14.68 -4.15 -15.11
C GLU A 86 13.68 -5.26 -15.43
N VAL A 87 12.95 -5.73 -14.41
CA VAL A 87 11.95 -6.79 -14.54
C VAL A 87 10.84 -6.37 -15.49
N LEU A 88 10.34 -5.14 -15.35
CA LEU A 88 9.31 -4.59 -16.23
C LEU A 88 9.84 -4.39 -17.66
N ALA A 89 11.10 -3.96 -17.83
CA ALA A 89 11.75 -3.81 -19.14
C ALA A 89 11.73 -5.11 -19.94
N VAL A 90 12.19 -6.18 -19.30
CA VAL A 90 12.30 -7.50 -19.93
C VAL A 90 10.92 -8.06 -20.23
N ALA A 91 9.98 -7.94 -19.30
CA ALA A 91 8.60 -8.37 -19.51
C ALA A 91 7.95 -7.68 -20.73
N TRP A 92 8.14 -6.36 -20.83
CA TRP A 92 7.62 -5.56 -21.92
C TRP A 92 8.26 -5.92 -23.26
N LEU A 93 9.58 -6.05 -23.30
CA LEU A 93 10.31 -6.39 -24.53
C LEU A 93 9.95 -7.79 -25.05
N TRP A 94 9.74 -8.77 -24.16
CA TRP A 94 9.22 -10.09 -24.53
C TRP A 94 7.84 -9.99 -25.21
N GLN A 95 6.95 -9.17 -24.67
CA GLN A 95 5.64 -8.95 -25.27
C GLN A 95 5.69 -8.20 -26.60
N ASP A 96 6.50 -7.16 -26.72
CA ASP A 96 6.61 -6.37 -27.94
C ASP A 96 7.24 -7.18 -29.10
N ARG A 97 8.14 -8.12 -28.78
CA ARG A 97 8.71 -9.05 -29.76
C ARG A 97 7.81 -10.25 -30.07
N GLY A 98 6.62 -10.35 -29.46
CA GLY A 98 5.72 -11.49 -29.61
C GLY A 98 6.33 -12.81 -29.10
N PHE A 99 7.27 -12.75 -28.17
CA PHE A 99 8.01 -13.90 -27.66
C PHE A 99 7.86 -13.99 -26.14
N LEU A 100 7.00 -14.89 -25.68
CA LEU A 100 6.95 -15.30 -24.28
C LEU A 100 7.77 -16.59 -24.13
N PRO A 101 8.80 -16.63 -23.26
CA PRO A 101 9.51 -17.87 -22.96
C PRO A 101 8.52 -19.00 -22.62
N PRO A 102 8.64 -20.21 -23.19
CA PRO A 102 7.65 -21.27 -23.01
C PRO A 102 7.69 -21.94 -21.64
N ASP A 103 8.82 -21.83 -20.93
CA ASP A 103 9.05 -22.46 -19.65
C ASP A 103 10.03 -21.64 -18.78
N ILE A 104 10.15 -22.04 -17.51
CA ILE A 104 11.01 -21.38 -16.52
C ILE A 104 12.49 -21.39 -16.93
N GLY A 105 12.99 -22.51 -17.46
CA GLY A 105 14.39 -22.62 -17.87
C GLY A 105 14.72 -21.67 -19.02
N SER A 106 13.83 -21.60 -20.00
CA SER A 106 13.90 -20.64 -21.10
C SER A 106 13.85 -19.19 -20.62
N ALA A 107 13.00 -18.87 -19.64
CA ALA A 107 12.93 -17.52 -19.06
C ALA A 107 14.24 -17.13 -18.35
N VAL A 108 14.79 -18.03 -17.53
CA VAL A 108 16.06 -17.81 -16.81
C VAL A 108 17.23 -17.66 -17.79
N ALA A 109 17.34 -18.55 -18.79
CA ALA A 109 18.44 -18.53 -19.76
C ALA A 109 18.49 -17.23 -20.57
N ARG A 110 17.32 -16.67 -20.95
CA ARG A 110 17.23 -15.50 -21.83
C ARG A 110 17.18 -14.15 -21.10
N TYR A 111 17.06 -14.16 -19.78
CA TYR A 111 16.83 -12.94 -19.01
C TYR A 111 17.96 -11.91 -19.20
N ARG A 112 19.23 -12.31 -19.02
CA ARG A 112 20.37 -11.39 -19.13
C ARG A 112 20.55 -10.81 -20.53
N GLU A 113 20.39 -11.65 -21.55
CA GLU A 113 20.45 -11.21 -22.96
C GLU A 113 19.34 -10.20 -23.26
N THR A 114 18.11 -10.48 -22.83
CA THR A 114 16.98 -9.58 -23.03
C THR A 114 17.14 -8.28 -22.25
N LEU A 115 17.70 -8.34 -21.04
CA LEU A 115 17.93 -7.16 -20.20
C LEU A 115 18.86 -6.16 -20.87
N ALA A 116 19.96 -6.63 -21.48
CA ALA A 116 20.89 -5.77 -22.21
C ALA A 116 20.18 -4.98 -23.32
N ASP A 117 19.30 -5.64 -24.07
CA ASP A 117 18.48 -4.99 -25.10
C ASP A 117 17.45 -4.03 -24.48
N ALA A 118 16.74 -4.48 -23.44
CA ALA A 118 15.60 -3.76 -22.86
C ALA A 118 16.01 -2.41 -22.23
N LEU A 119 17.24 -2.30 -21.75
CA LEU A 119 17.79 -1.05 -21.21
C LEU A 119 18.12 -0.01 -22.30
N CYS A 120 18.26 -0.43 -23.56
CA CYS A 120 18.59 0.45 -24.69
C CYS A 120 17.38 0.94 -25.48
N VAL A 121 16.18 0.42 -25.22
CA VAL A 121 14.96 0.70 -25.99
C VAL A 121 14.01 1.60 -25.17
N PRO A 122 13.44 2.67 -25.76
CA PRO A 122 12.36 3.44 -25.15
C PRO A 122 11.15 2.57 -24.84
N ARG A 123 10.49 2.80 -23.70
CA ARG A 123 9.40 1.95 -23.21
C ARG A 123 8.22 2.78 -22.73
N ASP A 124 7.02 2.36 -23.13
CA ASP A 124 5.74 2.89 -22.63
C ASP A 124 5.27 2.07 -21.40
N CYS A 125 6.19 1.64 -20.53
CA CYS A 125 5.90 0.91 -19.31
C CYS A 125 6.56 1.58 -18.10
N HIS A 126 5.79 1.81 -17.04
CA HIS A 126 6.20 2.63 -15.90
C HIS A 126 5.91 1.95 -14.57
N PRO A 127 6.85 1.95 -13.62
CA PRO A 127 6.52 1.66 -12.24
C PRO A 127 5.73 2.84 -11.66
N VAL A 128 4.68 2.54 -10.90
CA VAL A 128 3.83 3.52 -10.20
C VAL A 128 3.72 3.11 -8.74
N PRO A 129 3.74 4.03 -7.76
CA PRO A 129 3.49 3.67 -6.37
C PRO A 129 2.11 3.05 -6.24
N GLU A 130 2.05 1.79 -5.78
CA GLU A 130 0.84 0.98 -5.72
C GLU A 130 -0.27 1.65 -4.91
N ILE A 131 0.11 2.32 -3.83
CA ILE A 131 -0.83 3.06 -2.99
C ILE A 131 -1.34 4.32 -3.67
N ALA A 132 -0.51 5.04 -4.43
CA ALA A 132 -0.96 6.21 -5.19
C ALA A 132 -2.06 5.81 -6.18
N ALA A 133 -1.89 4.66 -6.84
CA ALA A 133 -2.93 4.06 -7.66
C ALA A 133 -4.17 3.67 -6.82
N ALA A 134 -3.99 2.97 -5.70
CA ALA A 134 -5.11 2.54 -4.87
C ALA A 134 -6.01 3.67 -4.37
N VAL A 135 -5.41 4.79 -3.96
CA VAL A 135 -6.16 5.95 -3.46
C VAL A 135 -6.67 6.83 -4.59
N GLN A 136 -6.33 6.56 -5.85
CA GLN A 136 -6.71 7.40 -6.99
C GLN A 136 -8.23 7.49 -7.15
N SER A 137 -8.96 6.38 -7.02
CA SER A 137 -10.43 6.41 -7.02
C SER A 137 -11.00 7.18 -5.84
N PHE A 138 -10.33 7.10 -4.69
CA PHE A 138 -10.75 7.80 -3.50
C PHE A 138 -10.60 9.31 -3.69
N VAL A 139 -9.40 9.80 -4.00
CA VAL A 139 -9.13 11.24 -4.17
C VAL A 139 -9.83 11.85 -5.39
N SER A 140 -10.16 11.04 -6.39
CA SER A 140 -10.93 11.49 -7.55
C SER A 140 -12.42 11.70 -7.22
N SER A 141 -12.93 11.05 -6.17
CA SER A 141 -14.31 11.21 -5.71
C SER A 141 -14.56 12.61 -5.14
N ARG A 142 -15.77 13.13 -5.37
CA ARG A 142 -16.26 14.36 -4.73
C ARG A 142 -16.44 14.22 -3.21
N GLU A 143 -16.48 12.98 -2.71
CA GLU A 143 -16.64 12.65 -1.30
C GLU A 143 -15.29 12.63 -0.55
N ALA A 144 -14.16 12.80 -1.26
CA ALA A 144 -12.84 12.85 -0.65
C ALA A 144 -12.68 14.12 0.20
N VAL A 145 -12.50 13.93 1.50
CA VAL A 145 -12.29 15.03 2.45
C VAL A 145 -10.79 15.21 2.68
N PRO A 146 -10.23 16.44 2.56
CA PRO A 146 -8.85 16.69 2.95
C PRO A 146 -8.59 16.29 4.41
N ASP A 147 -7.73 15.29 4.61
CA ASP A 147 -7.38 14.78 5.93
C ASP A 147 -6.20 13.79 5.85
N ARG A 148 -5.83 13.23 7.00
CA ARG A 148 -4.94 12.08 7.13
C ARG A 148 -5.74 10.78 7.04
N TYR A 149 -5.12 9.80 6.40
CA TYR A 149 -5.69 8.49 6.15
C TYR A 149 -4.62 7.43 6.35
N ILE A 150 -5.07 6.25 6.77
CA ILE A 150 -4.30 5.01 6.68
C ILE A 150 -4.87 4.23 5.49
N TYR A 151 -4.02 3.65 4.65
CA TYR A 151 -4.43 2.64 3.69
C TYR A 151 -3.74 1.32 4.02
N VAL A 152 -4.48 0.22 4.01
CA VAL A 152 -3.97 -1.12 4.27
C VAL A 152 -4.39 -2.05 3.13
N ASP A 153 -3.43 -2.50 2.33
CA ASP A 153 -3.63 -3.53 1.31
C ASP A 153 -3.37 -4.91 1.88
N ILE A 154 -4.38 -5.77 1.91
CA ILE A 154 -4.26 -7.13 2.44
C ILE A 154 -4.28 -8.09 1.25
N GLY A 155 -3.10 -8.46 0.78
CA GLY A 155 -2.91 -9.41 -0.31
C GLY A 155 -2.87 -10.87 0.16
N GLY A 156 -2.64 -11.77 -0.81
CA GLY A 156 -2.45 -13.20 -0.53
C GLY A 156 -1.24 -13.45 0.38
N GLY A 157 -0.12 -12.82 0.07
CA GLY A 157 1.15 -13.00 0.79
C GLY A 157 1.51 -11.91 1.79
N THR A 158 1.11 -10.67 1.50
CA THR A 158 1.61 -9.48 2.21
C THR A 158 0.49 -8.59 2.71
N VAL A 159 0.80 -7.81 3.74
CA VAL A 159 0.06 -6.62 4.12
C VAL A 159 0.95 -5.42 3.87
N ASP A 160 0.44 -4.45 3.13
CA ASP A 160 1.10 -3.17 2.87
C ASP A 160 0.34 -2.06 3.59
N ALA A 161 0.97 -1.40 4.55
CA ALA A 161 0.34 -0.36 5.37
C ALA A 161 1.04 0.98 5.16
N VAL A 162 0.25 2.02 4.91
CA VAL A 162 0.75 3.36 4.59
C VAL A 162 -0.08 4.44 5.26
N VAL A 163 0.56 5.52 5.67
CA VAL A 163 -0.11 6.72 6.15
C VAL A 163 0.16 7.87 5.21
N PHE A 164 -0.92 8.52 4.80
CA PHE A 164 -0.88 9.64 3.87
C PHE A 164 -1.79 10.77 4.28
N LYS A 165 -1.52 11.96 3.74
CA LYS A 165 -2.39 13.13 3.85
C LYS A 165 -2.87 13.52 2.46
N TYR A 166 -4.18 13.64 2.32
CA TYR A 166 -4.81 14.21 1.14
C TYR A 166 -5.09 15.69 1.36
N THR A 167 -4.70 16.51 0.41
CA THR A 167 -5.01 17.95 0.36
C THR A 167 -5.63 18.29 -0.97
N ASN A 168 -6.57 19.24 -0.95
CA ASN A 168 -7.17 19.81 -2.15
C ASN A 168 -7.20 21.33 -1.98
N TYR A 169 -6.25 22.03 -2.60
CA TYR A 169 -6.17 23.49 -2.56
C TYR A 169 -6.58 24.04 -3.92
N SER A 170 -7.70 24.75 -3.99
CA SER A 170 -8.20 25.37 -5.22
C SER A 170 -8.36 24.40 -6.41
N GLY A 171 -8.61 23.12 -6.14
CA GLY A 171 -8.73 22.07 -7.18
C GLY A 171 -7.45 21.28 -7.43
N GLU A 172 -6.30 21.73 -6.92
CA GLU A 172 -5.04 20.98 -6.98
C GLU A 172 -5.03 19.90 -5.91
N LYS A 173 -5.12 18.64 -6.37
CA LYS A 173 -5.13 17.45 -5.52
C LYS A 173 -3.71 16.97 -5.29
N ARG A 174 -3.34 16.84 -4.02
CA ARG A 174 -2.04 16.28 -3.61
C ARG A 174 -2.19 15.22 -2.54
N VAL A 175 -1.37 14.18 -2.65
CA VAL A 175 -1.29 13.07 -1.72
C VAL A 175 0.15 12.96 -1.21
N ASN A 176 0.35 13.19 0.08
CA ASN A 176 1.67 13.10 0.72
C ASN A 176 1.75 11.81 1.54
N PHE A 177 2.60 10.87 1.11
CA PHE A 177 2.89 9.64 1.83
C PHE A 177 4.01 9.88 2.83
N PHE A 178 3.74 9.71 4.12
CA PHE A 178 4.74 9.97 5.16
C PHE A 178 5.52 8.70 5.54
N ALA A 179 4.82 7.57 5.64
CA ALA A 179 5.43 6.29 5.97
C ALA A 179 4.65 5.15 5.33
N GLY A 180 5.35 4.11 4.91
CA GLY A 180 4.78 2.86 4.42
C GLY A 180 5.67 1.68 4.78
N GLU A 181 5.08 0.51 5.01
CA GLU A 181 5.80 -0.72 5.34
C GLU A 181 5.03 -1.95 4.84
N VAL A 182 5.77 -2.89 4.24
CA VAL A 182 5.27 -4.18 3.73
C VAL A 182 5.69 -5.28 4.69
N GLN A 183 4.78 -6.20 5.05
CA GLN A 183 5.10 -7.37 5.87
C GLN A 183 4.43 -8.65 5.32
N PRO A 184 5.01 -9.86 5.54
CA PRO A 184 4.45 -11.13 5.09
C PRO A 184 3.28 -11.60 5.97
N LEU A 185 2.27 -10.75 6.14
CA LEU A 185 1.12 -10.95 7.02
C LEU A 185 -0.18 -11.15 6.23
N GLY A 186 -0.09 -11.54 4.95
CA GLY A 186 -1.26 -11.69 4.08
C GLY A 186 -2.15 -12.88 4.45
N THR A 187 -3.17 -13.12 3.62
CA THR A 187 -4.18 -14.15 3.90
C THR A 187 -3.61 -15.57 3.97
N GLU A 188 -2.61 -15.92 3.17
CA GLU A 188 -2.03 -17.26 3.18
C GLU A 188 -1.19 -17.56 4.44
N PRO A 189 -0.27 -16.68 4.91
CA PRO A 189 0.34 -16.81 6.23
C PRO A 189 -0.70 -16.99 7.34
N PHE A 190 -1.80 -16.23 7.29
CA PHE A 190 -2.87 -16.35 8.27
C PHE A 190 -3.63 -17.67 8.19
N LEU A 191 -3.98 -18.15 6.99
CA LEU A 191 -4.58 -19.47 6.78
C LEU A 191 -3.72 -20.58 7.39
N LYS A 192 -2.40 -20.54 7.15
CA LYS A 192 -1.45 -21.48 7.74
C LYS A 192 -1.44 -21.41 9.27
N ALA A 193 -1.39 -20.22 9.84
CA ALA A 193 -1.40 -20.04 11.29
C ALA A 193 -2.68 -20.59 11.94
N CYS A 194 -3.80 -20.54 11.23
CA CYS A 194 -5.08 -21.13 11.66
C CYS A 194 -5.22 -22.63 11.33
N GLY A 195 -4.25 -23.26 10.66
CA GLY A 195 -4.34 -24.66 10.21
C GLY A 195 -5.42 -24.90 9.15
N LEU A 196 -5.75 -23.88 8.36
CA LEU A 196 -6.77 -23.93 7.30
C LEU A 196 -6.16 -24.26 5.94
N PRO A 197 -6.94 -24.86 5.00
CA PRO A 197 -6.47 -25.10 3.65
C PRO A 197 -6.12 -23.79 2.94
N LEU A 198 -5.13 -23.82 2.05
CA LEU A 198 -4.80 -22.68 1.19
C LEU A 198 -5.82 -22.55 0.05
N GLY A 199 -5.91 -21.35 -0.53
CA GLY A 199 -6.80 -21.06 -1.65
C GLY A 199 -8.25 -20.74 -1.24
N ASP A 200 -9.16 -20.83 -2.22
CA ASP A 200 -10.53 -20.31 -2.09
C ASP A 200 -11.33 -20.97 -0.97
N GLU A 201 -11.10 -22.26 -0.69
CA GLU A 201 -11.76 -22.97 0.40
C GLU A 201 -11.42 -22.34 1.76
N GLY A 202 -10.14 -22.09 2.01
CA GLY A 202 -9.67 -21.44 3.23
C GLY A 202 -10.20 -20.01 3.35
N LEU A 203 -10.09 -19.23 2.27
CA LEU A 203 -10.57 -17.85 2.22
C LEU A 203 -12.08 -17.76 2.50
N SER A 204 -12.87 -18.69 1.96
CA SER A 204 -14.31 -18.79 2.22
C SER A 204 -14.59 -19.04 3.71
N ARG A 205 -13.81 -19.91 4.36
CA ARG A 205 -13.92 -20.15 5.82
C ARG A 205 -13.58 -18.90 6.63
N LEU A 206 -12.50 -18.19 6.28
CA LEU A 206 -12.10 -16.93 6.95
C LEU A 206 -13.12 -15.81 6.78
N THR A 207 -13.81 -15.76 5.64
CA THR A 207 -14.82 -14.73 5.37
C THR A 207 -16.11 -14.96 6.17
N LYS A 208 -16.43 -16.23 6.47
CA LYS A 208 -17.65 -16.62 7.21
C LYS A 208 -17.53 -16.47 8.73
N GLY A 209 -16.31 -16.35 9.26
CA GLY A 209 -16.11 -16.19 10.69
C GLY A 209 -14.64 -16.17 11.08
N ILE A 210 -14.39 -15.88 12.36
CA ILE A 210 -13.04 -15.80 12.93
C ILE A 210 -12.65 -17.21 13.40
N PRO A 211 -11.56 -17.81 12.89
CA PRO A 211 -11.08 -19.08 13.38
C PRO A 211 -10.70 -19.02 14.86
N LYS A 212 -10.67 -20.18 15.52
CA LYS A 212 -10.13 -20.28 16.87
C LYS A 212 -8.68 -19.77 16.89
N GLU A 213 -8.37 -18.90 17.84
CA GLU A 213 -7.00 -18.41 18.02
C GLU A 213 -6.05 -19.58 18.34
N THR A 214 -4.93 -19.59 17.62
CA THR A 214 -3.74 -20.40 17.85
C THR A 214 -2.57 -19.50 18.24
N ASP A 215 -1.53 -20.03 18.87
CA ASP A 215 -0.31 -19.26 19.19
C ASP A 215 0.29 -18.57 17.96
N SER A 216 0.24 -19.25 16.80
CA SER A 216 0.71 -18.67 15.52
C SER A 216 -0.16 -17.51 15.06
N SER A 217 -1.48 -17.62 15.19
CA SER A 217 -2.39 -16.52 14.81
C SER A 217 -2.29 -15.32 15.77
N VAL A 218 -2.01 -15.57 17.05
CA VAL A 218 -1.76 -14.51 18.06
C VAL A 218 -0.46 -13.78 17.75
N LYS A 219 0.59 -14.51 17.33
CA LYS A 219 1.84 -13.90 16.87
C LYS A 219 1.62 -13.01 15.64
N LEU A 220 0.86 -13.48 14.64
CA LEU A 220 0.53 -12.68 13.45
C LEU A 220 -0.29 -11.43 13.81
N LYS A 221 -1.25 -11.55 14.74
CA LYS A 221 -2.01 -10.42 15.26
C LYS A 221 -1.09 -9.35 15.84
N LEU A 222 -0.18 -9.74 16.74
CA LEU A 222 0.79 -8.82 17.33
C LEU A 222 1.70 -8.18 16.28
N GLN A 223 2.13 -8.94 15.26
CA GLN A 223 2.93 -8.40 14.16
C GLN A 223 2.16 -7.35 13.34
N LEU A 224 0.87 -7.57 13.08
CA LEU A 224 0.01 -6.64 12.35
C LEU A 224 -0.28 -5.36 13.16
N GLU A 225 -0.54 -5.49 14.46
CA GLU A 225 -0.71 -4.33 15.35
C GLU A 225 0.58 -3.50 15.43
N ASN A 226 1.74 -4.16 15.55
CA ASN A 226 3.04 -3.51 15.59
C ASN A 226 3.39 -2.83 14.26
N LEU A 227 3.02 -3.43 13.12
CA LEU A 227 3.15 -2.82 11.79
C LEU A 227 2.42 -1.48 11.76
N LEU A 228 1.14 -1.46 12.17
CA LEU A 228 0.34 -0.24 12.15
C LEU A 228 0.91 0.83 13.10
N GLY A 229 1.33 0.43 14.31
CA GLY A 229 1.97 1.32 15.28
C GLY A 229 3.26 1.97 14.74
N ARG A 230 4.15 1.18 14.11
CA ARG A 230 5.40 1.68 13.51
C ARG A 230 5.14 2.69 12.39
N VAL A 231 4.24 2.37 11.47
CA VAL A 231 3.92 3.26 10.33
C VAL A 231 3.34 4.57 10.85
N LEU A 232 2.45 4.54 11.84
CA LEU A 232 1.85 5.75 12.43
C LEU A 232 2.86 6.63 13.15
N ILE A 233 3.69 6.05 14.02
CA ILE A 233 4.72 6.81 14.76
C ILE A 233 5.70 7.45 13.77
N THR A 234 6.12 6.70 12.74
CA THR A 234 7.01 7.20 11.69
C THR A 234 6.35 8.33 10.91
N ALA A 235 5.10 8.17 10.49
CA ALA A 235 4.36 9.18 9.76
C ALA A 235 4.19 10.47 10.57
N ARG A 236 3.82 10.37 11.84
CA ARG A 236 3.69 11.52 12.75
C ARG A 236 5.00 12.27 12.89
N SER A 237 6.13 11.57 12.94
CA SER A 237 7.44 12.22 12.99
C SER A 237 7.78 13.03 11.73
N LYS A 238 7.12 12.75 10.60
CA LYS A 238 7.34 13.43 9.31
C LYS A 238 6.29 14.47 8.95
N ASP A 239 5.15 14.47 9.62
CA ASP A 239 4.01 15.36 9.36
C ASP A 239 4.11 16.71 10.12
N GLY A 240 5.33 17.25 10.24
CA GLY A 240 5.54 18.65 10.66
C GLY A 240 5.08 19.03 12.07
N GLY A 241 4.86 18.08 12.98
CA GLY A 241 4.48 18.34 14.37
C GLY A 241 3.03 18.80 14.61
N LEU A 242 2.17 18.81 13.59
CA LEU A 242 0.76 19.17 13.76
C LEU A 242 0.01 18.17 14.65
N PRO A 243 -1.01 18.60 15.43
CA PRO A 243 -1.86 17.67 16.17
C PRO A 243 -2.66 16.74 15.25
N TRP A 244 -2.70 15.46 15.62
CA TRP A 244 -3.49 14.44 14.90
C TRP A 244 -4.86 14.24 15.54
N ALA A 245 -4.94 14.34 16.86
CA ALA A 245 -6.21 14.40 17.57
C ALA A 245 -6.80 15.81 17.46
N VAL A 246 -7.86 15.96 16.67
CA VAL A 246 -8.63 17.20 16.53
C VAL A 246 -10.08 16.95 16.92
N HIS A 247 -10.78 18.00 17.35
CA HIS A 247 -12.19 17.90 17.73
C HIS A 247 -13.07 17.48 16.54
N SER A 248 -14.08 16.64 16.81
CA SER A 248 -15.07 16.19 15.82
C SER A 248 -16.08 17.27 15.40
N ARG A 249 -16.23 18.34 16.20
CA ARG A 249 -17.08 19.50 15.87
C ARG A 249 -16.24 20.59 15.18
N GLU A 250 -16.46 20.79 13.89
CA GLU A 250 -15.90 21.94 13.15
C GLU A 250 -16.44 23.25 13.75
N GLY A 251 -15.55 24.21 14.05
CA GLY A 251 -15.97 25.61 14.31
C GLY A 251 -15.37 26.31 15.53
N THR A 252 -14.74 25.61 16.48
CA THR A 252 -14.03 26.29 17.57
C THR A 252 -12.54 26.29 17.25
N GLY A 253 -12.04 27.35 16.61
CA GLY A 253 -10.60 27.66 16.49
C GLY A 253 -9.93 27.97 17.84
N LEU A 254 -10.37 27.32 18.90
CA LEU A 254 -9.77 27.38 20.22
C LEU A 254 -8.80 26.21 20.31
N ASN A 255 -7.52 26.52 20.41
CA ASN A 255 -6.50 25.58 20.88
C ASN A 255 -6.99 25.01 22.22
N HIS A 256 -7.52 23.79 22.21
CA HIS A 256 -8.02 23.19 23.44
C HIS A 256 -6.81 22.89 24.34
N ILE A 257 -6.76 23.53 25.51
CA ILE A 257 -5.73 23.31 26.52
C ILE A 257 -6.19 22.10 27.35
N GLY A 258 -5.84 20.89 26.90
CA GLY A 258 -6.17 19.64 27.58
C GLY A 258 -6.23 18.43 26.63
N ASN A 259 -6.18 17.21 27.18
CA ASN A 259 -6.33 15.99 26.39
C ASN A 259 -7.80 15.80 25.99
N LEU A 260 -8.09 15.70 24.69
CA LEU A 260 -9.41 15.33 24.20
C LEU A 260 -9.80 13.92 24.69
N GLN A 261 -11.09 13.72 24.96
CA GLN A 261 -11.62 12.37 25.16
C GLN A 261 -11.82 11.69 23.79
N PRO A 262 -11.71 10.35 23.70
CA PRO A 262 -11.76 9.64 22.41
C PRO A 262 -13.04 9.89 21.61
N ASP A 263 -14.19 9.99 22.27
CA ASP A 263 -15.51 10.28 21.69
C ASP A 263 -15.63 11.71 21.14
N GLN A 264 -14.75 12.61 21.57
CA GLN A 264 -14.69 14.00 21.11
C GLN A 264 -13.74 14.19 19.92
N MET A 265 -12.91 13.19 19.61
CA MET A 265 -11.94 13.25 18.53
C MET A 265 -12.59 12.88 17.19
N LYS A 266 -12.17 13.57 16.13
CA LYS A 266 -12.41 13.10 14.77
C LYS A 266 -11.59 11.80 14.56
N PRO A 267 -12.20 10.68 14.15
CA PRO A 267 -11.49 9.41 14.00
C PRO A 267 -10.49 9.46 12.84
N LEU A 268 -9.38 8.72 12.97
CA LEU A 268 -8.44 8.49 11.88
C LEU A 268 -8.96 7.33 11.02
N ARG A 269 -9.19 7.62 9.74
CA ARG A 269 -9.84 6.68 8.82
C ARG A 269 -8.84 5.70 8.21
N ILE A 270 -9.20 4.41 8.23
CA ILE A 270 -8.47 3.32 7.59
C ILE A 270 -9.23 2.86 6.36
N LEU A 271 -8.63 3.02 5.19
CA LEU A 271 -9.08 2.46 3.93
C LEU A 271 -8.54 1.03 3.79
N LEU A 272 -9.40 0.06 3.50
CA LEU A 272 -9.00 -1.34 3.32
C LEU A 272 -9.09 -1.76 1.85
N GLY A 273 -7.99 -2.31 1.34
CA GLY A 273 -7.88 -2.90 0.00
C GLY A 273 -7.39 -4.33 0.01
N GLY A 274 -7.40 -4.96 -1.16
CA GLY A 274 -6.85 -6.30 -1.37
C GLY A 274 -7.80 -7.43 -0.97
N GLY A 275 -7.46 -8.66 -1.36
CA GLY A 275 -8.32 -9.83 -1.17
C GLY A 275 -8.72 -10.13 0.28
N GLY A 276 -7.95 -9.66 1.26
CA GLY A 276 -8.24 -9.84 2.69
C GLY A 276 -9.11 -8.74 3.33
N ALA A 277 -9.47 -7.67 2.62
CA ALA A 277 -10.20 -6.52 3.19
C ALA A 277 -11.56 -6.88 3.85
N ARG A 278 -12.19 -7.96 3.40
CA ARG A 278 -13.48 -8.44 3.92
C ARG A 278 -13.36 -9.50 5.02
N ILE A 279 -12.16 -9.99 5.32
CA ILE A 279 -11.96 -11.00 6.35
C ILE A 279 -12.12 -10.31 7.73
N PRO A 280 -13.09 -10.74 8.57
CA PRO A 280 -13.38 -10.07 9.84
C PRO A 280 -12.16 -9.94 10.76
N TRP A 281 -11.30 -10.97 10.80
CA TRP A 281 -10.10 -10.96 11.63
C TRP A 281 -9.19 -9.76 11.36
N TYR A 282 -8.91 -9.41 10.10
CA TYR A 282 -8.07 -8.24 9.80
C TYR A 282 -8.71 -6.94 10.26
N ARG A 283 -10.03 -6.80 10.07
CA ARG A 283 -10.78 -5.61 10.47
C ARG A 283 -10.73 -5.41 11.98
N ASP A 284 -10.94 -6.49 12.73
CA ASP A 284 -10.92 -6.48 14.19
C ASP A 284 -9.53 -6.18 14.74
N VAL A 285 -8.49 -6.77 14.16
CA VAL A 285 -7.10 -6.49 14.57
C VAL A 285 -6.72 -5.05 14.27
N LEU A 286 -7.05 -4.52 13.08
CA LEU A 286 -6.72 -3.15 12.70
C LEU A 286 -7.45 -2.12 13.58
N LEU A 287 -8.75 -2.33 13.88
CA LEU A 287 -9.49 -1.48 14.81
C LEU A 287 -8.96 -1.60 16.24
N GLY A 288 -8.67 -2.82 16.68
CA GLY A 288 -8.16 -3.13 18.02
C GLY A 288 -6.75 -2.56 18.27
N ALA A 289 -5.93 -2.42 17.23
CA ALA A 289 -4.57 -1.91 17.34
C ALA A 289 -4.48 -0.56 18.08
N TRP A 290 -5.49 0.32 17.95
CA TRP A 290 -5.51 1.60 18.67
C TRP A 290 -5.43 1.43 20.19
N SER A 291 -6.22 0.52 20.75
CA SER A 291 -6.24 0.25 22.19
C SER A 291 -5.05 -0.60 22.61
N GLN A 292 -4.73 -1.65 21.85
CA GLN A 292 -3.65 -2.59 22.18
C GLN A 292 -2.27 -1.93 22.16
N GLN A 293 -2.01 -1.05 21.19
CA GLN A 293 -0.75 -0.30 21.06
C GLN A 293 -0.77 1.01 21.86
N LYS A 294 -1.82 1.27 22.65
CA LYS A 294 -1.99 2.48 23.48
C LYS A 294 -1.76 3.77 22.69
N LEU A 295 -2.26 3.83 21.45
CA LEU A 295 -1.96 4.90 20.49
C LEU A 295 -2.48 6.28 20.95
N ARG A 296 -3.43 6.31 21.88
CA ARG A 296 -3.84 7.53 22.59
C ARG A 296 -2.65 8.23 23.26
N ASN A 297 -1.73 7.48 23.87
CA ASN A 297 -0.55 8.04 24.54
C ASN A 297 0.40 8.72 23.55
N PHE A 298 0.28 8.37 22.28
CA PHE A 298 0.99 8.97 21.15
C PHE A 298 0.10 9.97 20.39
N GLY A 299 -0.98 10.47 20.99
CA GLY A 299 -1.81 11.55 20.42
C GLY A 299 -2.61 11.17 19.18
N PHE A 300 -2.79 9.87 18.91
CA PHE A 300 -3.61 9.41 17.79
C PHE A 300 -5.09 9.27 18.20
N PRO A 301 -6.03 9.73 17.35
CA PRO A 301 -7.45 9.51 17.57
C PRO A 301 -7.85 8.04 17.33
N PRO A 302 -9.04 7.62 17.81
CA PRO A 302 -9.55 6.28 17.53
C PRO A 302 -9.73 6.03 16.03
N PHE A 303 -9.76 4.77 15.64
CA PHE A 303 -9.85 4.38 14.23
C PHE A 303 -11.29 4.15 13.77
N GLU A 304 -11.52 4.44 12.50
CA GLU A 304 -12.75 4.14 11.78
C GLU A 304 -12.37 3.44 10.47
N LEU A 305 -13.04 2.33 10.13
CA LEU A 305 -12.85 1.69 8.82
C LEU A 305 -13.72 2.39 7.78
N LEU A 306 -13.11 2.73 6.65
CA LEU A 306 -13.80 3.28 5.49
C LEU A 306 -13.66 2.32 4.30
N GLU A 307 -14.79 2.03 3.65
CA GLU A 307 -14.78 1.21 2.44
C GLU A 307 -14.41 2.03 1.22
N ILE A 308 -13.55 1.45 0.37
CA ILE A 308 -13.22 2.05 -0.93
C ILE A 308 -14.41 1.84 -1.86
N ARG A 309 -15.06 2.92 -2.26
CA ARG A 309 -16.22 2.88 -3.15
C ARG A 309 -15.81 2.68 -4.60
N CYS A 310 -16.58 1.87 -5.31
CA CYS A 310 -16.45 1.68 -6.75
C CYS A 310 -16.74 3.00 -7.50
N PRO A 311 -15.84 3.48 -8.36
CA PRO A 311 -16.07 4.63 -9.22
C PRO A 311 -17.29 4.46 -10.12
N LYS A 312 -17.97 5.56 -10.42
CA LYS A 312 -19.20 5.55 -11.24
C LYS A 312 -18.91 5.34 -12.73
N ASP A 313 -17.73 5.76 -13.17
CA ASP A 313 -17.18 5.63 -14.52
C ASP A 313 -16.58 4.23 -14.79
N LEU A 314 -16.39 3.41 -13.76
CA LEU A 314 -15.95 2.03 -13.93
C LEU A 314 -17.13 1.11 -14.27
N SER A 315 -17.13 0.60 -15.49
CA SER A 315 -18.06 -0.44 -15.95
C SER A 315 -17.68 -1.81 -15.38
N VAL A 316 -18.32 -2.20 -14.28
CA VAL A 316 -18.22 -3.56 -13.70
C VAL A 316 -19.60 -4.16 -13.59
N ARG A 317 -19.70 -5.49 -13.72
CA ARG A 317 -20.95 -6.19 -13.40
C ARG A 317 -21.34 -5.90 -11.95
N GLU A 318 -22.63 -5.68 -11.71
CA GLU A 318 -23.14 -5.20 -10.42
C GLU A 318 -22.74 -6.12 -9.27
N GLU A 319 -22.78 -7.44 -9.49
CA GLU A 319 -22.37 -8.45 -8.52
C GLU A 319 -20.90 -8.35 -8.10
N ARG A 320 -20.03 -7.73 -8.92
CA ARG A 320 -18.61 -7.54 -8.63
C ARG A 320 -18.28 -6.16 -8.08
N ARG A 321 -19.22 -5.21 -8.03
CA ARG A 321 -18.96 -3.88 -7.44
C ARG A 321 -18.55 -3.97 -5.98
N GLN A 322 -19.08 -4.95 -5.24
CA GLN A 322 -18.70 -5.21 -3.84
C GLN A 322 -17.26 -5.73 -3.70
N GLU A 323 -16.66 -6.23 -4.78
CA GLU A 323 -15.28 -6.68 -4.84
C GLU A 323 -14.31 -5.59 -5.30
N TYR A 324 -14.77 -4.33 -5.43
CA TYR A 324 -13.94 -3.24 -5.92
C TYR A 324 -12.66 -3.01 -5.09
N HIS A 325 -12.69 -3.33 -3.80
CA HIS A 325 -11.50 -3.31 -2.95
C HIS A 325 -10.34 -4.19 -3.48
N ARG A 326 -10.63 -5.22 -4.29
CA ARG A 326 -9.62 -6.05 -5.00
C ARG A 326 -9.10 -5.41 -6.29
N LEU A 327 -9.86 -4.47 -6.85
CA LEU A 327 -9.60 -3.81 -8.13
C LEU A 327 -9.09 -2.37 -7.99
N ALA A 328 -9.15 -1.78 -6.78
CA ALA A 328 -8.81 -0.37 -6.56
C ALA A 328 -7.42 0.02 -7.08
N ILE A 329 -6.41 -0.82 -6.83
CA ILE A 329 -5.05 -0.62 -7.36
C ILE A 329 -5.06 -0.70 -8.88
N ALA A 330 -5.64 -1.75 -9.46
CA ALA A 330 -5.66 -1.95 -10.91
C ALA A 330 -6.39 -0.80 -11.64
N TYR A 331 -7.45 -0.29 -11.03
CA TYR A 331 -8.18 0.89 -11.51
C TYR A 331 -7.30 2.14 -11.50
N GLY A 332 -6.60 2.42 -10.39
CA GLY A 332 -5.67 3.55 -10.35
C GLY A 332 -4.54 3.42 -11.37
N LEU A 333 -3.99 2.21 -11.53
CA LEU A 333 -2.95 1.93 -12.52
C LEU A 333 -3.45 2.09 -13.96
N SER A 334 -4.76 2.04 -14.23
CA SER A 334 -5.26 2.28 -15.59
C SER A 334 -5.34 3.77 -15.94
N VAL A 335 -5.12 4.68 -14.98
CA VAL A 335 -5.05 6.12 -15.28
C VAL A 335 -3.69 6.44 -15.92
N PRO A 336 -3.65 7.19 -17.04
CA PRO A 336 -2.39 7.58 -17.66
C PRO A 336 -1.44 8.31 -16.71
N LEU A 337 -0.15 8.07 -16.90
CA LEU A 337 0.89 8.74 -16.12
C LEU A 337 0.78 10.26 -16.32
N GLY A 338 0.73 11.01 -15.23
CA GLY A 338 0.56 12.47 -15.23
C GLY A 338 -0.89 12.97 -15.10
N GLU A 339 -1.90 12.08 -15.18
CA GLU A 339 -3.31 12.46 -14.98
C GLU A 339 -3.80 12.22 -13.53
N GLY A 340 -2.92 11.74 -12.65
CA GLY A 340 -3.18 11.53 -11.23
C GLY A 340 -2.96 12.76 -10.35
N PRO A 341 -3.23 12.66 -9.03
CA PRO A 341 -2.86 13.71 -8.09
C PRO A 341 -1.33 13.86 -8.02
N ASP A 342 -0.87 15.03 -7.58
CA ASP A 342 0.52 15.19 -7.17
C ASP A 342 0.84 14.24 -6.01
N VAL A 343 1.98 13.56 -6.10
CA VAL A 343 2.41 12.60 -5.08
C VAL A 343 3.69 13.07 -4.39
N GLY A 344 3.62 13.24 -3.06
CA GLY A 344 4.78 13.37 -2.19
C GLY A 344 5.16 11.99 -1.62
N LEU A 345 6.43 11.60 -1.72
CA LEU A 345 6.94 10.29 -1.29
C LEU A 345 7.60 10.34 0.09
N PRO A 346 7.68 9.21 0.83
CA PRO A 346 8.23 9.19 2.19
C PRO A 346 9.64 9.76 2.33
N SER A 347 10.54 9.55 1.36
CA SER A 347 11.90 10.11 1.36
C SER A 347 11.95 11.64 1.29
N GLN A 348 10.90 12.29 0.79
CA GLN A 348 10.83 13.75 0.63
C GLN A 348 10.47 14.47 1.93
N PHE A 349 10.11 13.74 2.99
CA PHE A 349 9.72 14.30 4.28
C PHE A 349 10.76 13.95 5.34
N GLU A 350 11.48 14.97 5.81
CA GLU A 350 12.38 14.86 6.95
C GLU A 350 11.63 14.66 8.27
N LYS A 351 12.30 14.04 9.24
CA LYS A 351 11.74 13.95 10.59
C LYS A 351 11.76 15.35 11.20
N SER A 352 10.60 15.77 11.70
CA SER A 352 10.49 16.99 12.49
C SER A 352 11.39 16.88 13.72
N PRO A 353 12.13 17.93 14.09
CA PRO A 353 12.84 17.95 15.36
C PRO A 353 11.84 17.71 16.50
N PRO A 354 12.25 17.02 17.58
CA PRO A 354 11.38 16.84 18.74
C PRO A 354 10.89 18.22 19.20
N MET A 355 9.59 18.34 19.50
CA MET A 355 9.04 19.58 20.05
C MET A 355 9.93 20.01 21.23
N PRO A 356 10.34 21.29 21.30
CA PRO A 356 11.11 21.78 22.44
C PRO A 356 10.41 21.34 23.72
N GLN A 357 11.12 20.66 24.61
CA GLN A 357 10.59 20.39 25.93
C GLN A 357 10.24 21.75 26.53
N TRP A 358 8.97 21.95 26.87
CA TRP A 358 8.55 23.10 27.63
C TRP A 358 9.24 23.01 28.98
N SER A 359 10.37 23.69 29.14
CA SER A 359 10.91 24.02 30.44
C SER A 359 9.98 25.09 31.00
N PRO A 360 9.27 24.83 32.12
CA PRO A 360 8.66 25.92 32.83
C PRO A 360 9.81 26.84 33.22
N SER A 361 9.88 28.03 32.61
CA SER A 361 10.68 29.10 33.18
C SER A 361 10.07 29.34 34.55
N VAL A 362 10.73 28.83 35.58
CA VAL A 362 10.47 29.25 36.96
C VAL A 362 10.81 30.73 36.96
N GLY A 363 9.81 31.58 36.73
CA GLY A 363 9.95 33.00 36.97
C GLY A 363 10.33 33.12 38.44
N ASN A 364 11.51 33.66 38.71
CA ASN A 364 11.95 33.98 40.07
C ASN A 364 10.96 34.98 40.67
N TYR A 365 9.96 34.46 41.36
CA TYR A 365 8.97 35.19 42.17
C TYR A 365 9.58 35.75 43.46
N LEU A 366 10.88 36.06 43.46
CA LEU A 366 11.63 36.52 44.63
C LEU A 366 12.13 37.96 44.52
N ASP A 367 11.83 38.67 43.42
CA ASP A 367 12.35 40.05 43.19
C ASP A 367 11.25 41.12 43.18
N SER A 368 10.11 40.90 43.85
CA SER A 368 9.02 41.88 43.96
C SER A 368 8.53 42.16 45.38
N LYS A 369 9.31 41.78 46.40
CA LYS A 369 9.16 42.29 47.76
C LYS A 369 10.44 43.03 48.09
N ASP A 370 10.43 44.34 47.87
CA ASP A 370 11.19 45.38 48.58
C ASP A 370 11.15 46.66 47.73
N ALA A 371 9.99 47.31 47.70
CA ALA A 371 9.84 48.68 47.18
C ALA A 371 8.58 49.35 47.73
N TYR A 372 8.34 49.26 49.04
CA TYR A 372 7.52 50.21 49.80
C TYR A 372 8.01 50.21 51.24
N ASP A 373 9.00 51.07 51.52
CA ASP A 373 9.15 51.83 52.76
C ASP A 373 9.89 53.14 52.44
#